data_AF-A0A7K3Y962-F1
#
_entry.id   AF-A0A7K3Y962-F1
#
_cell.length_a   1.000
_cell.length_b   1.000
_cell.length_c   1.000
_cell.angle_alpha   90.00
_cell.angle_beta   90.00
_cell.angle_gamma   90.00
#
_symmetry.space_group_name_H-M   'P 1'
#
loop_
_entity.id
_entity.type
_entity.pdbx_description
1 polymer ?
#
loop_
_entity_poly.entity_id
_entity_poly.type
_entity_poly.pdbx_seq_one_letter_code
_entity_poly.pdbx_strand_id
1 'polypeptide(L)'
;MMRYSFALDPGLLEQIDRFAREHAFDRNEAILELIEAGLACQKDGRTSPLRQRRSFEDLDHLQRELEGVKEILTELRNEIRLVHHTIETDWIKEAKGVPFQTKRPWEFWRR
;
A
#
# COMPACT_ATOMS: atom_id res chain seq x y z
N MET A 1 -2.05 -10.55 -17.93
CA MET A 1 -3.46 -10.29 -17.54
C MET A 1 -4.29 -11.48 -18.02
N MET A 2 -4.90 -12.22 -17.11
CA MET A 2 -5.70 -13.40 -17.46
C MET A 2 -7.18 -13.00 -17.41
N ARG A 3 -7.92 -13.21 -18.51
CA ARG A 3 -9.34 -12.84 -18.62
C ARG A 3 -10.15 -14.11 -18.85
N TYR A 4 -11.16 -14.31 -18.02
CA TYR A 4 -12.12 -15.39 -18.17
C TYR A 4 -13.48 -14.82 -18.56
N SER A 5 -14.18 -15.55 -19.42
CA SER A 5 -15.55 -15.24 -19.84
C SER A 5 -16.37 -16.52 -19.82
N PHE A 6 -17.53 -16.46 -19.18
CA PHE A 6 -18.44 -17.59 -19.04
C PHE A 6 -19.86 -17.13 -19.41
N ALA A 7 -20.61 -18.04 -20.03
CA ALA A 7 -22.05 -17.87 -20.20
C ALA A 7 -22.73 -18.50 -18.99
N LEU A 8 -23.52 -17.72 -18.27
CA LEU A 8 -24.30 -18.17 -17.11
C LEU A 8 -25.76 -18.26 -17.52
N ASP A 9 -26.46 -19.27 -17.02
CA ASP A 9 -27.91 -19.29 -17.16
C ASP A 9 -28.51 -18.13 -16.31
N PRO A 10 -29.67 -17.58 -16.71
CA PRO A 10 -30.28 -16.45 -16.00
C PRO A 10 -30.58 -16.74 -14.53
N GLY A 11 -30.97 -17.96 -14.18
CA GLY A 11 -31.28 -18.36 -12.81
C GLY A 11 -30.04 -18.48 -11.92
N LEU A 12 -28.90 -18.91 -12.46
CA LEU A 12 -27.63 -18.85 -11.73
C LEU A 12 -27.15 -17.41 -11.55
N LEU A 13 -27.34 -16.55 -12.55
CA LEU A 13 -27.00 -15.14 -12.45
C LEU A 13 -27.80 -14.43 -11.34
N GLU A 14 -29.11 -14.71 -11.23
CA GLU A 14 -29.95 -14.18 -10.15
C GLU A 14 -29.50 -14.65 -8.76
N GLN A 15 -29.04 -15.90 -8.64
CA GLN A 15 -28.51 -16.43 -7.38
C GLN A 15 -27.21 -15.74 -6.99
N ILE A 16 -26.32 -15.50 -7.94
CA ILE A 16 -25.07 -14.74 -7.73
C ILE A 16 -25.41 -13.30 -7.32
N ASP A 17 -26.37 -12.65 -7.98
CA ASP A 17 -26.79 -11.29 -7.64
C ASP A 17 -27.44 -11.18 -6.28
N ARG A 18 -28.15 -12.21 -5.83
CA ARG A 18 -28.67 -12.28 -4.46
C ARG A 18 -27.52 -12.41 -3.46
N PHE A 19 -26.60 -13.33 -3.68
CA PHE A 19 -25.41 -13.49 -2.82
C PHE A 19 -24.58 -12.21 -2.76
N ALA A 20 -24.35 -11.55 -3.90
CA ALA A 20 -23.65 -10.28 -3.99
C ALA A 20 -24.32 -9.20 -3.13
N ARG A 21 -25.65 -9.09 -3.18
CA ARG A 21 -26.42 -8.15 -2.35
C ARG A 21 -26.35 -8.47 -0.85
N GLU A 22 -26.46 -9.74 -0.48
CA GLU A 22 -26.42 -10.18 0.92
C GLU A 22 -25.05 -9.92 1.56
N HIS A 23 -23.98 -9.97 0.77
CA HIS A 23 -22.60 -9.79 1.24
C HIS A 23 -21.96 -8.45 0.84
N ALA A 24 -22.75 -7.53 0.26
CA ALA A 24 -22.31 -6.21 -0.22
C ALA A 24 -21.10 -6.26 -1.19
N PHE A 25 -21.09 -7.24 -2.09
CA PHE A 25 -20.08 -7.41 -3.13
C PHE A 25 -20.57 -6.90 -4.49
N ASP A 26 -19.62 -6.53 -5.35
CA ASP A 26 -19.89 -6.45 -6.79
C ASP A 26 -20.06 -7.86 -7.38
N ARG A 27 -20.82 -7.99 -8.47
CA ARG A 27 -21.10 -9.30 -9.11
C ARG A 27 -19.82 -10.08 -9.44
N ASN A 28 -18.81 -9.42 -10.00
CA ASN A 28 -17.54 -10.08 -10.34
C ASN A 28 -16.79 -10.55 -9.08
N GLU A 29 -16.86 -9.78 -8.00
CA GLU A 29 -16.28 -10.14 -6.71
C GLU A 29 -17.01 -11.35 -6.10
N ALA A 30 -18.33 -11.34 -6.12
CA ALA A 30 -19.16 -12.47 -5.69
C ALA A 30 -18.84 -13.76 -6.46
N ILE A 31 -18.64 -13.68 -7.78
CA ILE A 31 -18.28 -14.85 -8.60
C ILE A 31 -16.93 -15.43 -8.16
N LEU A 32 -15.93 -14.58 -7.96
CA LEU A 32 -14.61 -15.03 -7.51
C LEU A 32 -14.67 -15.68 -6.13
N GLU A 33 -15.38 -15.07 -5.18
CA GLU A 33 -15.55 -15.63 -3.83
C GLU A 33 -16.24 -17.00 -3.85
N LEU A 34 -17.27 -17.17 -4.69
CA LEU A 34 -17.97 -18.46 -4.85
C LEU A 34 -17.07 -19.54 -5.47
N ILE A 35 -16.26 -19.18 -6.47
CA ILE A 35 -15.28 -20.10 -7.08
C ILE A 35 -14.23 -20.52 -6.05
N GLU A 36 -13.67 -19.57 -5.31
CA GLU A 36 -12.67 -19.84 -4.28
C GLU A 36 -13.24 -20.70 -3.15
N ALA A 37 -14.44 -20.39 -2.66
CA ALA A 37 -15.12 -21.19 -1.65
C ALA A 37 -15.38 -22.62 -2.15
N GLY A 38 -15.80 -22.78 -3.41
CA GLY A 38 -16.00 -24.09 -4.03
C GLY A 38 -14.69 -24.89 -4.13
N LEU A 39 -13.59 -24.26 -4.54
CA LEU A 39 -12.27 -24.89 -4.61
C LEU A 39 -11.72 -25.25 -3.23
N ALA A 40 -11.95 -24.44 -2.21
CA ALA A 40 -11.56 -24.74 -0.83
C ALA A 40 -12.35 -25.94 -0.26
N CYS A 41 -13.67 -25.97 -0.48
CA CYS A 41 -14.51 -27.07 -0.02
C CYS A 41 -14.12 -28.41 -0.66
N GLN A 42 -13.71 -28.40 -1.94
CA GLN A 42 -13.23 -29.60 -2.64
C GLN A 42 -11.92 -30.16 -2.03
N LYS A 43 -11.04 -29.28 -1.53
CA LYS A 43 -9.73 -29.68 -0.98
C LYS A 43 -9.82 -30.21 0.46
N ASP A 44 -10.66 -29.60 1.29
CA ASP A 44 -10.69 -29.89 2.74
C ASP A 44 -11.90 -30.75 3.19
N GLY A 45 -12.83 -31.08 2.27
CA GLY A 45 -13.99 -31.94 2.58
C GLY A 45 -14.96 -31.34 3.61
N ARG A 46 -14.80 -30.07 3.96
CA ARG A 46 -15.66 -29.31 4.88
C ARG A 46 -16.02 -27.96 4.27
N THR A 47 -17.23 -27.49 4.52
CA THR A 47 -17.68 -26.12 4.20
C THR A 47 -16.82 -25.12 4.96
N SER A 48 -15.92 -24.46 4.24
CA SER A 48 -15.04 -23.42 4.78
C SER A 48 -15.85 -22.16 5.07
N PRO A 49 -15.63 -21.46 6.21
CA PRO A 49 -16.18 -20.13 6.40
C PRO A 49 -15.56 -19.19 5.35
N LEU A 50 -16.42 -18.50 4.62
CA LEU A 50 -16.04 -17.49 3.64
C LEU A 50 -15.00 -16.52 4.24
N ARG A 51 -13.91 -16.37 3.47
CA ARG A 51 -12.86 -15.33 3.51
C ARG A 51 -11.67 -15.52 4.47
N GLN A 52 -10.52 -15.88 3.88
CA GLN A 52 -9.21 -15.49 4.41
C GLN A 52 -8.09 -15.32 3.34
N ARG A 53 -8.40 -15.07 2.06
CA ARG A 53 -7.35 -15.10 1.01
C ARG A 53 -7.11 -13.86 0.14
N ARG A 54 -8.03 -12.91 0.03
CA ARG A 54 -7.74 -11.62 -0.65
C ARG A 54 -6.70 -10.76 0.08
N SER A 55 -6.46 -11.00 1.37
CA SER A 55 -5.50 -10.19 2.12
C SER A 55 -4.06 -10.36 1.64
N PHE A 56 -3.64 -11.52 1.12
CA PHE A 56 -2.21 -11.77 0.95
C PHE A 56 -1.59 -11.10 -0.28
N GLU A 57 -2.28 -11.07 -1.42
CA GLU A 57 -1.77 -10.40 -2.63
C GLU A 57 -1.82 -8.87 -2.49
N ASP A 58 -2.90 -8.35 -1.91
CA ASP A 58 -3.03 -6.92 -1.60
C ASP A 58 -2.00 -6.49 -0.54
N LEU A 59 -1.72 -7.32 0.48
CA LEU A 59 -0.67 -7.04 1.45
C LEU A 59 0.72 -7.06 0.83
N ASP A 60 1.02 -8.01 -0.06
CA ASP A 60 2.33 -8.07 -0.74
C ASP A 60 2.52 -6.86 -1.66
N HIS A 61 1.45 -6.41 -2.33
CA HIS A 61 1.47 -5.18 -3.12
C HIS A 61 1.71 -3.95 -2.24
N LEU A 62 0.96 -3.80 -1.14
CA LEU A 62 1.12 -2.69 -0.20
C LEU A 62 2.50 -2.67 0.46
N GLN A 63 3.09 -3.83 0.76
CA GLN A 63 4.46 -3.92 1.29
C GLN A 63 5.49 -3.42 0.28
N ARG A 64 5.34 -3.75 -1.00
CA ARG A 64 6.25 -3.26 -2.04
C ARG A 64 6.14 -1.75 -2.24
N GLU A 65 4.92 -1.20 -2.23
CA GLU A 65 4.74 0.24 -2.31
C GLU A 65 5.33 0.96 -1.08
N LEU A 66 5.16 0.38 0.11
CA LEU A 66 5.72 0.92 1.34
C LEU A 66 7.26 0.96 1.32
N GLU A 67 7.92 -0.08 0.82
CA GLU A 67 9.38 -0.04 0.70
C GLU A 67 9.85 0.98 -0.34
N GLY A 68 9.12 1.18 -1.44
CA GLY A 68 9.39 2.28 -2.38
C GLY A 68 9.32 3.65 -1.72
N VAL A 69 8.30 3.90 -0.88
CA VAL A 69 8.17 5.16 -0.13
C VAL A 69 9.31 5.33 0.88
N LYS A 70 9.72 4.25 1.54
CA LYS A 70 10.82 4.26 2.51
C LYS A 70 12.17 4.55 1.86
N GLU A 71 12.40 4.05 0.65
CA GLU A 71 13.58 4.38 -0.16
C GLU A 71 13.61 5.88 -0.49
N ILE A 72 12.51 6.44 -1.00
CA ILE A 72 12.39 7.87 -1.32
C ILE A 72 12.63 8.74 -0.07
N LEU A 73 12.03 8.38 1.07
CA LEU A 73 12.25 9.11 2.34
C LEU A 73 13.71 9.04 2.81
N THR A 74 14.37 7.90 2.56
CA THR A 74 15.78 7.71 2.89
C THR A 74 16.68 8.59 2.03
N GLU A 75 16.40 8.68 0.73
CA GLU A 75 17.08 9.59 -0.19
C GLU A 75 16.87 11.04 0.21
N LEU A 76 15.62 11.46 0.44
CA LEU A 76 15.29 12.82 0.87
C LEU A 76 16.02 13.20 2.17
N ARG A 77 16.08 12.28 3.15
CA ARG A 77 16.83 12.49 4.39
C ARG A 77 18.32 12.69 4.12
N ASN A 78 18.90 11.93 3.19
CA ASN A 78 20.31 12.05 2.85
C ASN A 78 20.59 13.39 2.14
N GLU A 79 19.72 13.83 1.23
CA GLU A 79 19.81 15.14 0.59
C GLU A 79 19.70 16.27 1.60
N ILE A 80 18.73 16.22 2.53
CA ILE A 80 18.60 17.22 3.60
C ILE A 80 19.87 17.28 4.45
N ARG A 81 20.50 16.14 4.76
CA ARG A 81 21.78 16.12 5.48
C ARG A 81 22.90 16.77 4.68
N LEU A 82 22.96 16.55 3.37
CA LEU A 82 23.93 17.19 2.49
C LEU A 82 23.70 18.70 2.45
N VAL A 83 22.46 19.15 2.24
CA VAL A 83 22.10 20.57 2.25
C VAL A 83 22.46 21.21 3.58
N HIS A 84 22.12 20.55 4.71
CA HIS A 84 22.48 21.02 6.04
C HIS A 84 23.99 21.17 6.21
N HIS A 85 24.76 20.17 5.78
CA HIS A 85 26.22 20.21 5.82
C HIS A 85 26.79 21.33 4.95
N THR A 86 26.30 21.48 3.71
CA THR A 86 26.74 22.55 2.80
C THR A 86 26.48 23.92 3.40
N ILE A 87 25.26 24.17 3.89
CA ILE A 87 24.91 25.43 4.55
C ILE A 87 25.81 25.66 5.77
N GLU A 88 26.07 24.64 6.59
CA GLU A 88 26.97 24.79 7.74
C GLU A 88 28.41 25.13 7.31
N THR A 89 28.93 24.44 6.29
CA THR A 89 30.29 24.71 5.80
C THR A 89 30.44 26.07 5.14
N ASP A 90 29.45 26.50 4.36
CA ASP A 90 29.46 27.80 3.69
C ASP A 90 29.26 28.92 4.70
N TRP A 91 28.37 28.73 5.69
CA TRP A 91 28.23 29.65 6.81
C TRP A 91 29.54 29.82 7.59
N ILE A 92 30.25 28.72 7.89
CA ILE A 92 31.54 28.77 8.60
C ILE A 92 32.59 29.52 7.78
N LYS A 93 32.61 29.32 6.45
CA LYS A 93 33.56 29.99 5.53
C LYS A 93 33.26 31.48 5.37
N GLU A 94 31.99 31.85 5.23
CA GLU A 94 31.55 33.24 5.03
C GLU A 94 31.60 34.06 6.32
N ALA A 95 31.25 33.47 7.46
CA ALA A 95 31.08 34.23 8.69
C ALA A 95 32.37 34.86 9.23
N LYS A 96 33.56 34.26 9.01
CA LYS A 96 34.88 34.71 9.53
C LYS A 96 34.85 35.32 10.96
N GLY A 97 33.89 34.92 11.79
CA GLY A 97 33.34 35.77 12.84
C GLY A 97 32.76 34.94 13.98
N VAL A 98 33.05 35.40 15.19
CA VAL A 98 33.04 34.69 16.47
C VAL A 98 31.80 33.79 16.69
N PRO A 99 31.99 32.50 17.06
CA PRO A 99 30.93 31.46 17.10
C PRO A 99 29.69 31.72 17.98
N PHE A 100 29.68 32.75 18.83
CA PHE A 100 28.67 32.89 19.89
C PHE A 100 27.51 33.85 19.55
N GLN A 101 27.56 34.62 18.45
CA GLN A 101 26.60 35.70 18.19
C GLN A 101 25.61 35.49 17.03
N THR A 102 25.72 34.41 16.26
CA THR A 102 24.80 34.17 15.14
C THR A 102 23.93 32.95 15.38
N LYS A 103 22.61 33.16 15.56
CA LYS A 103 21.63 32.09 15.48
C LYS A 103 21.70 31.44 14.10
N ARG A 104 21.72 30.11 14.06
CA ARG A 104 21.90 29.37 12.81
C ARG A 104 20.59 29.46 12.00
N PRO A 105 20.60 29.79 10.70
CA PRO A 105 19.38 29.92 9.89
C PRO A 105 18.47 28.67 9.87
N TRP A 106 19.03 27.47 10.12
CA TRP A 106 18.24 26.22 10.21
C TRP A 106 17.62 25.97 11.59
N GLU A 107 17.93 26.78 12.62
CA GLU A 107 17.22 26.73 13.91
C GLU A 107 15.76 27.17 13.81
N PHE A 108 15.41 27.92 12.75
CA PHE A 108 14.03 28.29 12.45
C PHE A 108 13.14 27.11 12.05
N TRP A 109 13.73 26.01 11.58
CA TRP A 109 13.03 24.80 11.15
C TRP A 109 12.81 23.79 12.29
N ARG A 110 13.32 24.11 13.50
CA ARG A 110 13.23 23.25 14.70
C ARG A 110 11.99 23.52 15.56
N ARG A 111 11.05 24.35 15.08
CA ARG A 111 9.77 24.68 15.74
C ARG A 111 8.63 23.84 15.18
#